data_AF-A0A352REV8-F1
#
_entry.id   AF-A0A352REV8-F1
#
_cell.length_a   1.000
_cell.length_b   1.000
_cell.length_c   1.000
_cell.angle_alpha   90.00
_cell.angle_beta   90.00
_cell.angle_gamma   90.00
#
_symmetry.space_group_name_H-M   'P 1'
#
loop_
_entity.id
_entity.type
_entity.pdbx_description
1 polymer ?
#
loop_
_entity_poly.entity_id
_entity_poly.type
_entity_poly.pdbx_seq_one_letter_code
_entity_poly.pdbx_strand_id
1 'polypeptide(L)'
;MKKLLSTILLAGVVLWSASQAMAYKPAVVFDMGGKFDKSFNEGIWNGLEKFRKETGIKYREFEVQQEAQREQFLRKLAKRGSDPI
;
A
#
# COMPACT_ATOMS: atom_id res chain seq x y z
N MET A 1 -15.66 36.28 -19.74
CA MET A 1 -16.11 35.67 -18.46
C MET A 1 -16.42 34.18 -18.58
N LYS A 2 -17.32 33.75 -19.47
CA LYS A 2 -17.67 32.32 -19.64
C LYS A 2 -16.46 31.42 -19.92
N LYS A 3 -15.58 31.80 -20.86
CA LYS A 3 -14.35 31.06 -21.16
C LYS A 3 -13.43 30.94 -19.94
N LEU A 4 -13.26 32.03 -19.18
CA LEU A 4 -12.42 32.06 -17.97
C LEU A 4 -12.97 31.13 -16.87
N LEU A 5 -14.29 31.14 -16.66
CA LEU A 5 -14.95 30.19 -15.75
C LEU A 5 -14.77 28.74 -16.21
N SER A 6 -14.92 28.46 -17.51
CA SER A 6 -14.72 27.11 -18.06
C SER A 6 -13.29 26.61 -17.86
N THR A 7 -12.27 27.47 -18.02
CA THR A 7 -10.87 27.09 -17.80
C THR A 7 -10.58 26.79 -16.32
N ILE A 8 -11.16 27.57 -15.40
CA ILE A 8 -11.00 27.35 -13.95
C ILE A 8 -11.66 26.04 -13.52
N LEU A 9 -12.87 25.75 -14.02
CA LEU A 9 -13.56 24.49 -13.78
C LEU A 9 -12.76 23.29 -14.30
N LEU A 10 -12.18 23.39 -15.50
CA LEU A 10 -11.37 22.32 -16.07
C LEU A 10 -10.09 22.09 -15.25
N ALA A 11 -9.41 23.15 -14.81
CA ALA A 11 -8.26 23.06 -13.92
C ALA A 11 -8.61 22.42 -12.57
N GLY A 12 -9.77 22.77 -12.00
CA GLY A 12 -10.28 22.15 -10.77
C GLY A 12 -10.54 20.65 -10.90
N VAL A 13 -11.10 20.21 -12.03
CA VAL A 13 -11.33 18.77 -12.30
C VAL A 13 -10.01 18.02 -12.46
N VAL A 14 -9.02 18.60 -13.15
CA VAL A 14 -7.69 17.99 -13.31
C VAL A 14 -6.99 17.84 -11.96
N LEU A 15 -6.98 18.89 -11.13
CA LEU A 15 -6.37 18.85 -9.80
C LEU A 15 -7.09 17.87 -8.85
N TRP A 16 -8.41 17.78 -8.95
CA TRP A 16 -9.18 16.80 -8.19
C TRP A 16 -8.88 15.37 -8.64
N SER A 17 -8.82 15.10 -9.94
CA SER A 17 -8.49 13.77 -10.47
C SER A 17 -7.10 13.29 -10.06
N ALA A 18 -6.11 14.19 -9.97
CA ALA A 18 -4.79 13.87 -9.43
C ALA A 18 -4.81 13.53 -7.93
N SER A 19 -5.76 14.09 -7.17
CA SER A 19 -5.95 13.82 -5.74
C SER A 19 -6.76 12.54 -5.44
N GLN A 20 -7.43 11.95 -6.44
CA GLN A 20 -8.28 10.76 -6.28
C GLN A 20 -7.51 9.43 -6.44
N ALA A 21 -6.16 9.48 -6.50
CA ALA A 21 -5.35 8.32 -6.18
C ALA A 21 -5.60 7.99 -4.70
N MET A 22 -6.67 7.22 -4.43
CA MET A 22 -6.95 6.57 -3.16
C MET A 22 -5.61 6.05 -2.65
N ALA A 23 -5.11 6.62 -1.56
CA ALA A 23 -3.72 6.47 -1.17
C ALA A 23 -3.38 4.98 -1.07
N TYR A 24 -2.71 4.46 -2.10
CA TYR A 24 -2.39 3.05 -2.27
C TYR A 24 -1.46 2.67 -1.13
N LYS A 25 -1.96 1.83 -0.21
CA LYS A 25 -1.34 1.52 1.08
C LYS A 25 -1.11 0.01 1.17
N PRO A 26 -0.29 -0.56 0.29
CA PRO A 26 -0.05 -1.99 0.27
C PRO A 26 0.50 -2.44 1.63
N ALA A 27 0.13 -3.63 2.04
CA ALA A 27 0.76 -4.31 3.17
C ALA A 27 1.18 -5.73 2.79
N VAL A 28 2.00 -6.32 3.64
CA VAL A 28 2.36 -7.74 3.60
C VAL A 28 2.33 -8.31 5.02
N VAL A 29 1.88 -9.54 5.15
CA VAL A 29 1.99 -10.32 6.39
C VAL A 29 2.84 -11.56 6.11
N PHE A 30 4.02 -11.62 6.72
CA PHE A 30 4.88 -12.80 6.67
C PHE A 30 4.45 -13.81 7.73
N ASP A 31 4.40 -15.08 7.36
CA ASP A 31 4.01 -16.16 8.25
C ASP A 31 5.17 -16.59 9.18
N MET A 32 4.92 -17.58 10.05
CA MET A 32 5.83 -18.05 11.10
C MET A 32 7.22 -18.54 10.63
N GLY A 33 7.46 -18.64 9.32
CA GLY A 33 8.78 -18.97 8.76
C GLY A 33 9.82 -17.85 8.90
N GLY A 34 9.39 -16.63 9.27
CA GLY A 34 10.26 -15.47 9.39
C GLY A 34 10.61 -14.85 8.04
N LYS A 35 10.85 -13.54 8.03
CA LYS A 35 11.07 -12.76 6.80
C LYS A 35 12.33 -13.13 6.01
N PHE A 36 13.39 -13.59 6.68
CA PHE A 36 14.69 -13.91 6.08
C PHE A 36 14.97 -15.41 6.10
N ASP A 37 14.05 -16.17 5.53
CA ASP A 37 14.06 -17.64 5.49
C ASP A 37 14.96 -18.22 4.38
N LYS A 38 15.68 -17.39 3.61
CA LYS A 38 16.43 -17.78 2.40
C LYS A 38 15.61 -18.53 1.36
N SER A 39 14.29 -18.35 1.38
CA SER A 39 13.34 -19.04 0.52
C SER A 39 12.22 -18.08 0.13
N PHE A 40 10.97 -18.49 0.31
CA PHE A 40 9.79 -17.77 -0.16
C PHE A 40 9.66 -16.38 0.49
N ASN A 41 9.76 -16.27 1.81
CA ASN A 41 9.54 -14.99 2.49
C ASN A 41 10.62 -13.95 2.12
N GLU A 42 11.87 -14.39 2.03
CA GLU A 42 12.96 -13.50 1.62
C GLU A 42 12.80 -13.06 0.16
N GLY A 43 12.31 -13.95 -0.71
CA GLY A 43 11.93 -13.63 -2.09
C GLY A 43 10.85 -12.55 -2.16
N ILE A 44 9.79 -12.65 -1.33
CA ILE A 44 8.75 -11.63 -1.22
C ILE A 44 9.33 -10.30 -0.71
N TRP A 45 10.17 -10.32 0.32
CA TRP A 45 10.78 -9.08 0.83
C TRP A 45 11.64 -8.38 -0.22
N ASN A 46 12.49 -9.13 -0.94
CA ASN A 46 13.31 -8.57 -2.02
C ASN A 46 12.44 -7.93 -3.12
N GLY A 47 11.31 -8.56 -3.47
CA GLY A 47 10.33 -8.01 -4.40
C GLY A 47 9.71 -6.70 -3.89
N LEU A 48 9.34 -6.64 -2.62
CA LEU A 48 8.76 -5.45 -2.00
C LEU A 48 9.75 -4.29 -1.89
N GLU A 49 11.02 -4.55 -1.58
CA GLU A 49 12.06 -3.52 -1.59
C GLU A 49 12.31 -2.98 -2.99
N LYS A 50 12.33 -3.86 -4.00
CA LYS A 50 12.41 -3.44 -5.41
C LYS A 50 11.21 -2.57 -5.78
N PHE A 51 9.99 -3.01 -5.47
CA PHE A 51 8.75 -2.25 -5.69
C PHE A 51 8.81 -0.87 -5.03
N ARG A 52 9.22 -0.79 -3.76
CA ARG A 52 9.36 0.48 -3.02
C ARG A 52 10.39 1.39 -3.67
N LYS A 53 11.51 0.84 -4.12
CA LYS A 53 12.58 1.60 -4.79
C LYS A 53 12.13 2.16 -6.14
N GLU A 54 11.41 1.37 -6.93
CA GLU A 54 10.98 1.74 -8.29
C GLU A 54 9.79 2.70 -8.30
N THR A 55 8.85 2.53 -7.36
CA THR A 55 7.61 3.31 -7.33
C THR A 55 7.62 4.45 -6.32
N GLY A 56 8.52 4.41 -5.33
CA GLY A 56 8.50 5.31 -4.18
C GLY A 56 7.36 5.02 -3.18
N ILE A 57 6.51 4.02 -3.45
CA ILE A 57 5.36 3.69 -2.61
C ILE A 57 5.82 2.92 -1.38
N LYS A 58 5.47 3.42 -0.19
CA LYS A 58 5.72 2.73 1.07
C LYS A 58 4.68 1.63 1.28
N TYR A 59 5.13 0.47 1.76
CA TYR A 59 4.26 -0.61 2.21
C TYR A 59 4.38 -0.81 3.72
N ARG A 60 3.40 -1.47 4.33
CA ARG A 60 3.47 -1.92 5.72
C ARG A 60 3.83 -3.39 5.75
N GLU A 61 4.60 -3.83 6.74
CA GLU A 61 4.90 -5.24 6.93
C GLU A 61 4.62 -5.68 8.37
N PHE A 62 4.28 -6.95 8.53
CA PHE A 62 4.14 -7.58 9.83
C PHE A 62 4.60 -9.04 9.76
N GLU A 63 5.36 -9.50 10.76
CA GLU A 63 5.79 -10.91 10.88
C GLU A 63 4.97 -11.59 11.99
N VAL A 64 4.26 -12.66 11.64
CA VAL A 64 3.42 -13.41 12.58
C VAL A 64 4.32 -14.24 13.49
N GLN A 65 4.30 -13.93 14.79
CA GLN A 65 5.00 -14.72 15.81
C GLN A 65 4.16 -15.90 16.34
N GLN A 66 2.83 -15.78 16.28
CA GLN A 66 1.88 -16.80 16.74
C GLN A 66 0.71 -16.85 15.77
N GLU A 67 0.38 -18.04 15.27
CA GLU A 67 -0.69 -18.23 14.28
C GLU A 67 -2.03 -17.62 14.71
N ALA A 68 -2.39 -17.78 15.99
CA ALA A 68 -3.61 -17.21 16.58
C ALA A 68 -3.72 -15.67 16.44
N GLN A 69 -2.61 -14.97 16.22
CA GLN A 69 -2.60 -13.51 16.05
C GLN A 69 -2.74 -13.07 14.58
N ARG A 70 -2.59 -13.98 13.60
CA ARG A 70 -2.60 -13.65 12.16
C ARG A 70 -3.85 -12.88 11.76
N GLU A 71 -5.03 -13.41 12.10
CA GLU A 71 -6.30 -12.77 11.76
C GLU A 71 -6.44 -11.39 12.41
N GLN A 72 -6.00 -11.25 13.67
CA GLN A 72 -6.03 -9.97 14.37
C GLN A 72 -5.18 -8.92 13.64
N PHE A 73 -4.02 -9.30 13.13
CA PHE A 73 -3.14 -8.38 12.39
C PHE A 73 -3.69 -8.02 11.02
N LEU A 74 -4.23 -8.98 10.27
CA LEU A 74 -4.93 -8.72 9.01
C LEU A 74 -6.08 -7.72 9.22
N ARG A 75 -6.90 -7.91 10.25
CA ARG A 75 -7.97 -6.99 10.61
C ARG A 75 -7.44 -5.60 11.00
N LYS A 76 -6.31 -5.51 11.71
CA LYS A 76 -5.68 -4.22 12.05
C LYS A 76 -5.17 -3.50 10.79
N LEU A 77 -4.58 -4.20 9.83
CA LEU A 77 -4.12 -3.64 8.56
C LEU A 77 -5.30 -3.12 7.73
N ALA A 78 -6.36 -3.92 7.60
CA ALA A 78 -7.59 -3.53 6.91
C ALA A 78 -8.25 -2.30 7.57
N LYS A 79 -8.37 -2.29 8.91
CA LYS A 79 -8.88 -1.11 9.65
C LYS A 79 -8.03 0.14 9.46
N ARG A 80 -6.73 -0.01 9.20
CA ARG A 80 -5.81 1.11 8.88
C ARG A 80 -5.82 1.47 7.39
N GLY A 81 -6.77 0.94 6.62
CA GLY A 81 -6.93 1.19 5.20
C GLY A 81 -5.76 0.70 4.36
N SER A 82 -5.11 -0.40 4.76
CA SER A 82 -4.23 -1.10 3.82
C SER A 82 -5.07 -1.84 2.79
N ASP A 83 -4.72 -1.62 1.53
CA ASP A 83 -5.34 -2.25 0.37
C ASP A 83 -4.36 -2.10 -0.81
N PRO A 84 -3.87 -3.20 -1.40
CA PRO A 84 -4.06 -4.60 -0.98
C PRO A 84 -3.30 -4.94 0.33
N ILE A 85 -3.59 -6.12 0.91
CA ILE A 85 -2.86 -6.73 2.03
C ILE A 85 -2.37 -8.11 1.60
#